data_AF-X1QZZ9-F1
#
_entry.id   AF-X1QZZ9-F1
#
_cell.length_a   1.000
_cell.length_b   1.000
_cell.length_c   1.000
_cell.angle_alpha   90.00
_cell.angle_beta   90.00
_cell.angle_gamma   90.00
#
_symmetry.space_group_name_H-M   'P 1'
#
loop_
_entity.id
_entity.type
_entity.pdbx_description
1 polymer ?
#
loop_
_entity_poly.entity_id
_entity_poly.type
_entity_poly.pdbx_seq_one_letter_code
_entity_poly.pdbx_strand_id
1 'polypeptide(L)' 'MIAESLARRYSVALFNLAHDRDELEQVYEEFTLFNDSLEKQDKFRHFLFSPKVDAGEKKRVLKSIFGEDPSRTML' A
#
# COMPACT_ATOMS: atom_id res chain seq x y z
N MET A 1 -13.45 -6.12 -14.41
CA MET A 1 -14.16 -7.22 -13.69
C MET A 1 -13.26 -8.05 -12.77
N ILE A 2 -12.23 -8.78 -13.23
CA ILE A 2 -11.40 -9.62 -12.33
C ILE A 2 -10.56 -8.79 -11.36
N ALA A 3 -9.89 -7.74 -11.84
CA ALA A 3 -9.06 -6.88 -10.99
C ALA A 3 -9.88 -6.14 -9.91
N GLU A 4 -11.11 -5.73 -10.24
CA GLU A 4 -12.00 -5.01 -9.32
C GLU A 4 -12.54 -5.92 -8.21
N SER A 5 -12.90 -7.17 -8.54
CA SER A 5 -13.33 -8.13 -7.53
C SER A 5 -12.20 -8.55 -6.60
N LEU A 6 -10.97 -8.66 -7.13
CA LEU A 6 -9.78 -8.95 -6.34
C LEU A 6 -9.40 -7.78 -5.43
N ALA A 7 -9.42 -6.54 -5.96
CA ALA A 7 -9.20 -5.34 -5.17
C ALA A 7 -10.20 -5.25 -4.01
N ARG A 8 -11.50 -5.45 -4.29
CA ARG A 8 -12.54 -5.45 -3.25
C ARG A 8 -12.28 -6.48 -2.15
N ARG A 9 -11.82 -7.69 -2.51
CA ARG A 9 -11.48 -8.73 -1.51
C ARG A 9 -10.34 -8.29 -0.60
N TYR A 10 -9.26 -7.72 -1.16
CA TYR A 10 -8.14 -7.22 -0.37
C TYR A 10 -8.53 -6.02 0.49
N SER A 11 -9.33 -5.09 -0.03
CA SER A 11 -9.81 -3.93 0.73
C SER A 11 -10.70 -4.34 1.90
N VAL A 12 -11.61 -5.31 1.72
CA VAL A 12 -12.45 -5.81 2.82
C VAL A 12 -11.60 -6.53 3.87
N ALA A 13 -10.62 -7.34 3.45
CA ALA A 13 -9.72 -8.02 4.39
C ALA A 13 -8.91 -7.03 5.23
N LEU A 14 -8.35 -5.99 4.59
CA LEU A 14 -7.61 -4.92 5.27
C LEU A 14 -8.51 -4.12 6.22
N PHE A 15 -9.69 -3.73 5.75
CA PHE A 15 -10.66 -2.99 6.56
C PHE A 15 -11.09 -3.76 7.82
N ASN A 16 -11.46 -5.02 7.67
CA ASN A 16 -11.86 -5.85 8.80
C ASN A 16 -10.73 -5.99 9.81
N LEU A 17 -9.49 -6.17 9.33
CA LEU A 17 -8.33 -6.31 10.20
C LEU A 17 -8.01 -5.02 10.97
N ALA A 18 -8.07 -3.88 10.29
CA ALA A 18 -7.91 -2.56 10.91
C ALA A 18 -9.01 -2.27 11.93
N HIS A 19 -10.26 -2.63 11.61
CA HIS A 19 -11.40 -2.50 12.51
C HIS A 19 -11.25 -3.38 13.76
N ASP A 20 -10.85 -4.65 13.59
CA ASP A 20 -10.66 -5.59 14.70
C ASP A 20 -9.54 -5.17 15.66
N ARG A 21 -8.61 -4.31 15.20
CA ARG A 21 -7.47 -3.81 15.96
C ARG A 21 -7.62 -2.38 16.46
N ASP A 22 -8.74 -1.72 16.16
CA ASP A 22 -8.99 -0.30 16.49
C ASP A 22 -7.98 0.68 15.82
N GLU A 23 -7.49 0.32 14.63
CA GLU A 23 -6.47 1.07 13.87
C GLU A 23 -7.04 1.67 12.57
N LEU A 24 -8.36 1.80 12.47
CA LEU A 24 -9.03 2.16 11.21
C LEU A 24 -8.62 3.55 10.69
N GLU A 25 -8.50 4.54 11.57
CA GLU A 25 -8.10 5.90 11.22
C GLU A 25 -6.65 5.94 10.71
N GLN A 26 -5.75 5.26 11.42
CA GLN A 26 -4.35 5.16 11.07
C GLN A 26 -4.14 4.49 9.70
N VAL A 27 -4.77 3.33 9.48
CA VAL A 27 -4.74 2.62 8.19
C VAL A 27 -5.30 3.50 7.07
N TYR A 28 -6.37 4.26 7.33
CA TYR A 28 -6.96 5.17 6.35
C TYR A 28 -6.01 6.31 5.96
N GLU A 29 -5.37 6.97 6.94
CA GLU A 29 -4.43 8.07 6.69
C GLU A 29 -3.22 7.60 5.88
N GLU A 30 -2.68 6.45 6.21
CA GLU A 30 -1.53 5.90 5.51
C GLU A 30 -1.86 5.44 4.09
N PHE A 31 -3.01 4.80 3.91
CA PHE A 31 -3.45 4.39 2.59
C PHE A 31 -3.72 5.61 1.71
N THR A 32 -4.24 6.69 2.31
CA THR A 32 -4.39 7.98 1.64
C THR A 32 -3.03 8.55 1.24
N LEU A 33 -2.03 8.57 2.12
CA LEU A 33 -0.67 9.02 1.81
C LEU A 33 -0.02 8.18 0.70
N PHE A 34 -0.21 6.86 0.73
CA PHE A 34 0.29 5.95 -0.28
C PHE A 34 -0.35 6.23 -1.65
N ASN A 35 -1.68 6.40 -1.70
CA ASN A 35 -2.39 6.73 -2.94
C ASN A 35 -1.96 8.10 -3.48
N ASP A 36 -1.86 9.11 -2.62
CA ASP A 36 -1.35 10.43 -2.98
C ASP A 36 0.06 10.37 -3.57
N SER A 37 0.93 9.53 -3.00
CA SER A 37 2.29 9.33 -3.51
C SER A 37 2.29 8.68 -4.90
N LEU A 38 1.37 7.74 -5.16
CA LEU A 38 1.20 7.13 -6.48
C LEU A 38 0.64 8.10 -7.53
N GLU A 39 -0.21 9.05 -7.13
CA GLU A 39 -0.84 10.02 -8.03
C GLU A 39 0.05 11.23 -8.30
N LYS A 40 0.73 11.75 -7.26
CA LYS A 40 1.51 13.01 -7.35
C LYS A 40 2.95 12.79 -7.80
N GLN A 41 3.50 11.58 -7.67
CA GLN A 41 4.89 11.28 -8.02
C GLN A 41 4.98 10.29 -9.18
N ASP A 42 4.97 10.80 -10.41
CA ASP A 42 5.07 9.97 -11.63
C ASP A 42 6.26 9.01 -11.58
N LYS A 43 7.42 9.46 -11.09
CA LYS A 43 8.62 8.61 -10.99
C LYS A 43 8.38 7.40 -10.08
N PHE A 44 7.68 7.59 -8.96
CA PHE A 44 7.37 6.52 -8.01
C PHE A 44 6.39 5.52 -8.61
N ARG A 45 5.35 6.01 -9.28
CA ARG A 45 4.41 5.18 -10.05
C ARG A 45 5.14 4.36 -11.11
N HIS A 46 5.95 5.00 -11.97
CA HIS A 46 6.69 4.31 -13.03
C HIS A 46 7.67 3.27 -12.47
N PHE A 47 8.33 3.56 -11.36
CA PHE A 47 9.21 2.61 -10.67
C PHE A 47 8.45 1.36 -10.21
N LEU A 48 7.30 1.52 -9.53
CA LEU A 48 6.51 0.40 -9.02
C LEU A 48 5.90 -0.47 -10.11
N PHE A 49 5.44 0.14 -11.21
CA PHE A 49 4.83 -0.59 -12.34
C PHE A 49 5.86 -1.08 -13.37
N SER A 50 7.15 -0.73 -13.21
CA SER A 50 8.19 -1.20 -14.12
C SER A 50 8.41 -2.71 -13.98
N PRO A 51 8.34 -3.49 -15.07
CA PRO A 51 8.68 -4.92 -15.06
C PRO A 51 10.19 -5.17 -14.99
N LYS A 52 11.02 -4.15 -15.21
CA LYS A 52 12.49 -4.25 -15.17
C LYS A 52 13.05 -4.15 -13.75
N VAL A 53 12.26 -3.65 -12.80
CA VAL A 53 12.62 -3.60 -11.39
C VAL A 53 12.10 -4.85 -10.72
N ASP A 54 12.99 -5.62 -10.12
CA ASP A 54 12.62 -6.85 -9.43
C ASP A 54 11.86 -6.57 -8.12
N ALA A 55 11.18 -7.60 -7.61
CA ALA A 55 10.37 -7.47 -6.42
C ALA A 55 11.19 -7.16 -5.15
N GLY A 56 12.46 -7.60 -5.08
CA GLY A 56 13.35 -7.31 -3.96
C GLY A 56 13.70 -5.83 -3.90
N GLU A 57 14.03 -5.23 -5.04
CA GLU A 57 14.31 -3.81 -5.14
C GLU A 57 13.08 -2.94 -4.83
N LYS A 58 11.91 -3.32 -5.36
CA LYS A 58 10.64 -2.65 -5.01
C LYS A 58 10.37 -2.66 -3.52
N LYS A 59 10.55 -3.83 -2.86
CA LYS A 59 10.38 -3.95 -1.41
C LYS A 59 11.37 -3.08 -0.64
N ARG A 60 12.63 -3.02 -1.06
CA ARG A 60 13.66 -2.19 -0.42
C ARG A 60 13.28 -0.70 -0.45
N VAL A 61 12.87 -0.20 -1.62
CA VAL A 61 12.48 1.20 -1.78
C VAL A 61 11.20 1.52 -1.01
N LEU A 62 10.19 0.66 -1.07
CA LEU A 62 8.98 0.82 -0.26
C LEU A 62 9.30 0.90 1.23
N LYS A 63 10.20 0.05 1.73
CA LYS A 63 10.67 0.11 3.12
C LYS A 63 11.42 1.40 3.45
N SER A 64 12.20 1.94 2.52
CA SER A 64 12.90 3.21 2.76
C SER A 64 11.97 4.43 2.80
N ILE A 65 10.83 4.37 2.11
CA ILE A 65 9.87 5.48 2.04
C ILE A 65 8.85 5.40 3.18
N PHE A 66 8.36 4.20 3.49
CA PHE A 66 7.27 3.97 4.45
C PHE A 66 7.71 3.26 5.74
N GLY A 67 9.00 2.91 5.89
CA GLY A 67 9.56 2.28 7.09
C GLY A 67 9.69 0.74 7.02
N GLU A 68 10.36 0.15 8.02
CA GLU A 68 10.56 -1.31 8.12
C GLU A 68 9.28 -2.11 8.33
N ASP A 69 8.26 -1.43 8.88
CA ASP A 69 6.99 -2.03 9.26
C ASP A 69 5.85 -1.12 8.79
N PRO A 70 5.42 -1.21 7.52
CA PRO A 70 4.17 -0.60 7.10
C PRO A 70 3.00 -1.21 7.85
N SER A 71 3.20 -2.33 8.55
CA SER A 71 2.25 -3.09 9.33
C SER A 71 2.20 -2.70 10.81
N ARG A 72 3.09 -1.88 11.37
CA ARG A 72 2.80 -1.21 12.67
C ARG A 72 1.86 -0.01 12.53
N THR A 73 1.47 0.19 11.29
CA THR A 73 0.82 1.35 10.74
C THR A 73 -0.38 0.88 9.87
N MET A 74 -0.28 -0.30 9.22
CA MET A 74 -1.35 -1.00 8.49
C MET A 74 -1.67 -2.43 8.97
N LEU A 75 -1.14 -2.92 10.10
CA LEU A 75 -1.53 -4.19 10.73
C LEU A 75 -1.51 -4.11 12.25
#